data_AF-A0A4U0XZZ6-F1
#
_entry.id   AF-A0A4U0XZZ6-F1
#
_cell.length_a   1.000
_cell.length_b   1.000
_cell.length_c   1.000
_cell.angle_alpha   90.00
_cell.angle_beta   90.00
_cell.angle_gamma   90.00
#
_symmetry.space_group_name_H-M   'P 1'
#
loop_
_entity.id
_entity.type
_entity.pdbx_description
1 polymer ?
#
loop_
_entity_poly.entity_id
_entity_poly.type
_entity_poly.pdbx_seq_one_letter_code
_entity_poly.pdbx_strand_id
1 'polypeptide(L)'
;MGLVQNLTKRIPSSPNLPSLDDLSKTADRISPRLAFFRRRIRLKGNSRISIPLGIVLLFPCIVIILILVLFVRHPSSPGRGLIPAGAPPSIRRISEKHDKVFVTGCLEPQTSGPRANAAFVVLARNKELDGVIQSVKSIERHFNRWFNYPYVFLNDGDFNSTFKETITNYTSSPVEFGKIEPEMWGYPDWVDANVAKEGIRKQGDAAIMYGGMESYHHMCRFYSGFFYKHELLQKYEWYWRLEPEIKYFCDITYDPFIHMQRANKTYGFTIAVKELKETVPNIFRYASAYKRVNNLTSQGLWEMFIEPPPKEEETLPKEDPKYKKPLPEEILSTEPGAGSLPEIDPESMEGEKYNMCHFWSNFEIAKLDWFRSKEYNDFFEMMDRSGGFWMERWGDAPIHSLAAGALLSPSDIHYFRDFGYRHTTIQHCPANAPARQLPRIPYLEKTTLDEKKRIEEDEYWATYDTEKENGVGCRCKCDTDIVDVEGKQGSCLSEWVEVAGGWSSP
;
A
#
# COMPACT_ATOMS: atom_id res chain seq x y z
N MET A 1 65.11 27.54 -42.82
CA MET A 1 65.54 26.71 -41.66
C MET A 1 64.26 26.07 -41.12
N GLY A 2 63.99 24.77 -41.24
CA GLY A 2 64.88 23.61 -41.18
C GLY A 2 64.74 22.99 -39.78
N LEU A 3 64.32 21.71 -39.72
CA LEU A 3 63.82 20.93 -38.57
C LEU A 3 62.36 21.28 -38.21
N VAL A 4 61.37 20.41 -38.30
CA VAL A 4 61.34 19.02 -37.82
C VAL A 4 60.50 18.16 -38.76
N GLN A 5 61.16 17.23 -39.44
CA GLN A 5 60.56 16.01 -39.97
C GLN A 5 60.38 15.00 -38.83
N ASN A 6 59.34 14.17 -38.99
CA ASN A 6 59.14 12.85 -38.38
C ASN A 6 58.74 12.82 -36.90
N LEU A 7 57.46 12.57 -36.63
CA LEU A 7 56.95 11.34 -36.00
C LEU A 7 55.46 11.47 -35.60
N THR A 8 54.56 11.36 -36.57
CA THR A 8 53.17 10.96 -36.31
C THR A 8 52.78 9.84 -37.27
N LYS A 9 53.19 8.62 -36.89
CA LYS A 9 52.63 7.38 -37.41
C LYS A 9 51.38 7.05 -36.59
N ARG A 10 50.33 6.61 -37.31
CA ARG A 10 49.12 5.87 -36.88
C ARG A 10 47.88 6.68 -36.49
N ILE A 11 47.13 7.14 -37.50
CA ILE A 11 45.66 7.00 -37.58
C ILE A 11 45.31 6.77 -39.07
N PRO A 12 44.57 5.70 -39.46
CA PRO A 12 44.18 5.48 -40.85
C PRO A 12 43.05 6.43 -41.27
N SER A 13 43.28 7.12 -42.38
CA SER A 13 42.27 7.84 -43.15
C SER A 13 41.29 6.86 -43.81
N SER A 14 40.00 7.19 -43.76
CA SER A 14 38.89 6.48 -44.40
C SER A 14 39.15 6.20 -45.89
N PRO A 15 38.80 5.01 -46.43
CA PRO A 15 38.88 4.76 -47.86
C PRO A 15 37.74 5.48 -48.61
N ASN A 16 38.08 6.00 -49.79
CA ASN A 16 37.20 6.69 -50.73
C ASN A 16 35.93 5.89 -51.07
N LEU A 17 34.78 6.56 -51.11
CA LEU A 17 33.55 6.05 -51.71
C LEU A 17 33.73 5.87 -53.24
N PRO A 18 33.25 4.76 -53.84
CA PRO A 18 33.31 4.56 -55.28
C PRO A 18 32.39 5.54 -56.03
N SER A 19 32.79 5.95 -57.23
CA SER A 19 32.00 6.85 -58.07
C SER A 19 30.80 6.11 -58.68
N LEU A 20 29.78 6.88 -59.10
CA LEU A 20 28.53 6.36 -59.67
C LEU A 20 28.71 5.49 -60.93
N ASP A 21 29.84 5.62 -61.64
CA ASP A 21 30.14 4.81 -62.81
C ASP A 21 30.56 3.37 -62.47
N ASP A 22 31.13 3.14 -61.27
CA ASP A 22 31.51 1.79 -60.82
C ASP A 22 30.30 0.98 -60.31
N LEU A 23 29.27 1.65 -59.76
CA LEU A 23 28.01 1.03 -59.35
C LEU A 23 27.12 0.63 -60.55
N SER A 24 27.25 1.34 -61.68
CA SER A 24 26.54 1.00 -62.92
C SER A 24 27.01 -0.32 -63.52
N LYS A 25 28.31 -0.63 -63.43
CA LYS A 25 28.88 -1.87 -64.02
C LYS A 25 28.61 -3.12 -63.18
N THR A 26 28.25 -2.98 -61.90
CA THR A 26 27.91 -4.12 -61.02
C THR A 26 26.44 -4.54 -61.12
N ALA A 27 25.56 -3.71 -61.68
CA ALA A 27 24.12 -3.98 -61.77
C ALA A 27 23.72 -4.91 -62.93
N ASP A 28 24.65 -5.24 -63.85
CA ASP A 28 24.38 -6.08 -65.03
C ASP A 28 24.50 -7.59 -64.78
N ARG A 29 24.61 -8.02 -63.51
CA ARG A 29 24.50 -9.44 -63.12
C ARG A 29 23.40 -9.65 -62.09
N ILE A 30 22.15 -9.46 -62.50
CA ILE A 30 20.96 -9.85 -61.72
C ILE A 30 20.13 -10.85 -62.53
N SER A 31 19.69 -11.91 -61.86
CA SER A 31 19.13 -13.12 -62.46
C SER A 31 17.88 -12.87 -63.34
N PRO A 32 17.67 -13.68 -64.40
CA PRO A 32 16.55 -13.51 -65.33
C PRO A 32 15.16 -13.71 -64.69
N ARG A 33 15.07 -14.15 -63.42
CA ARG A 33 13.80 -14.35 -62.71
C ARG A 33 13.09 -13.06 -62.29
N LEU A 34 13.80 -11.93 -62.18
CA LEU A 34 13.20 -10.65 -61.74
C LEU A 34 12.89 -9.67 -62.90
N ALA A 35 13.19 -10.05 -64.14
CA ALA A 35 12.94 -9.21 -65.32
C ALA A 35 11.43 -8.90 -65.55
N PHE A 36 10.54 -9.78 -65.06
CA PHE A 36 9.09 -9.60 -65.18
C PHE A 36 8.56 -8.36 -64.44
N PHE A 37 9.11 -8.03 -63.27
CA PHE A 37 8.69 -6.88 -62.45
C PHE A 37 9.11 -5.52 -63.04
N ARG A 38 10.03 -5.52 -64.02
CA ARG A 38 10.46 -4.31 -64.75
C ARG A 38 9.58 -3.98 -65.96
N ARG A 39 8.68 -4.88 -66.39
CA ARG A 39 7.74 -4.58 -67.48
C ARG A 39 6.87 -3.39 -67.06
N ARG A 40 6.79 -2.36 -67.90
CA ARG A 40 5.94 -1.19 -67.63
C ARG A 40 4.59 -1.39 -68.30
N ILE A 41 3.52 -1.19 -67.53
CA ILE A 41 2.16 -1.23 -68.05
C ILE A 41 1.62 0.19 -68.14
N ARG A 42 0.86 0.47 -69.20
CA ARG A 42 0.08 1.70 -69.34
C ARG A 42 -1.33 1.43 -68.82
N LEU A 43 -1.76 2.21 -67.83
CA LEU A 43 -3.03 2.01 -67.13
C LEU A 43 -4.26 2.29 -68.02
N LYS A 44 -4.09 2.99 -69.15
CA LYS A 44 -5.12 3.17 -70.19
C LYS A 44 -4.47 3.43 -71.55
N GLY A 45 -5.06 2.94 -72.65
CA GLY A 45 -4.44 2.84 -73.99
C GLY A 45 -3.72 4.10 -74.52
N ASN A 46 -4.17 5.31 -74.17
CA ASN A 46 -3.58 6.57 -74.63
C ASN A 46 -2.87 7.40 -73.53
N SER A 47 -2.52 6.80 -72.39
CA SER A 47 -1.83 7.52 -71.31
C SER A 47 -0.30 7.62 -71.57
N ARG A 48 0.27 8.82 -71.39
CA ARG A 48 1.73 9.10 -71.51
C ARG A 48 2.55 8.57 -70.32
N ILE A 49 1.89 8.10 -69.26
CA ILE A 49 2.52 7.68 -68.00
C ILE A 49 2.60 6.15 -67.99
N SER A 50 3.80 5.61 -67.82
CA SER A 50 4.07 4.17 -67.74
C SER A 50 4.61 3.82 -66.36
N ILE A 51 3.93 2.91 -65.66
CA ILE A 51 4.30 2.52 -64.28
C ILE A 51 4.90 1.10 -64.32
N PRO A 52 6.00 0.83 -63.61
CA PRO A 52 6.52 -0.53 -63.45
C PRO A 52 5.45 -1.47 -62.87
N LEU A 53 5.28 -2.63 -63.49
CA LEU A 53 4.30 -3.64 -63.08
C LEU A 53 4.47 -4.08 -61.62
N GLY A 54 5.70 -4.11 -61.12
CA GLY A 54 5.96 -4.40 -59.72
C GLY A 54 5.34 -3.40 -58.75
N ILE A 55 5.28 -2.11 -59.10
CA ILE A 55 4.63 -1.11 -58.25
C ILE A 55 3.11 -1.32 -58.25
N VAL A 56 2.53 -1.63 -59.41
CA VAL A 56 1.08 -1.89 -59.53
C VAL A 56 0.67 -3.15 -58.75
N LEU A 57 1.52 -4.17 -58.72
CA LEU A 57 1.25 -5.42 -57.99
C LEU A 57 1.52 -5.30 -56.47
N LEU A 58 2.52 -4.52 -56.06
CA LEU A 58 2.89 -4.38 -54.65
C LEU A 58 2.08 -3.31 -53.92
N PHE A 59 1.58 -2.28 -54.61
CA PHE A 59 0.82 -1.19 -54.00
C PHE A 59 -0.44 -1.67 -53.24
N PRO A 60 -1.29 -2.57 -53.78
CA PRO A 60 -2.41 -3.13 -53.02
C PRO A 60 -1.95 -3.90 -51.78
N CYS A 61 -0.86 -4.65 -51.87
CA CYS A 61 -0.31 -5.39 -50.71
C CYS A 61 0.20 -4.44 -49.63
N ILE A 62 0.88 -3.35 -50.00
CA ILE A 62 1.35 -2.32 -49.07
C ILE A 62 0.17 -1.62 -48.40
N VAL A 63 -0.89 -1.30 -49.15
CA VAL A 63 -2.11 -0.68 -48.61
C VAL A 63 -2.82 -1.64 -47.66
N ILE A 64 -2.92 -2.93 -47.97
CA ILE A 64 -3.49 -3.94 -47.07
C ILE A 64 -2.66 -4.08 -45.79
N ILE A 65 -1.33 -4.08 -45.89
CA ILE A 65 -0.44 -4.11 -44.72
C ILE A 65 -0.63 -2.85 -43.87
N LEU A 66 -0.74 -1.67 -44.48
CA LEU A 66 -1.01 -0.41 -43.77
C LEU A 66 -2.38 -0.43 -43.09
N ILE A 67 -3.42 -0.91 -43.76
CA ILE A 67 -4.76 -1.07 -43.18
C ILE A 67 -4.71 -2.06 -42.02
N LEU A 68 -4.03 -3.20 -42.16
CA LEU A 68 -3.85 -4.17 -41.07
C LEU A 68 -3.08 -3.57 -39.89
N VAL A 69 -2.01 -2.80 -40.14
CA VAL A 69 -1.25 -2.10 -39.08
C VAL A 69 -2.14 -1.07 -38.37
N LEU A 70 -2.94 -0.30 -39.13
CA LEU A 70 -3.88 0.67 -38.57
C LEU A 70 -5.00 -0.02 -37.80
N PHE A 71 -5.52 -1.15 -38.27
CA PHE A 71 -6.55 -1.93 -37.60
C PHE A 71 -6.02 -2.61 -36.33
N VAL A 72 -4.78 -3.10 -36.33
CA VAL A 72 -4.14 -3.68 -35.13
C VAL A 72 -3.76 -2.60 -34.11
N ARG A 73 -3.47 -1.37 -34.56
CA ARG A 73 -3.15 -0.23 -33.68
C ARG A 73 -4.36 0.63 -33.29
N HIS A 74 -5.53 0.39 -33.88
CA HIS A 74 -6.75 1.13 -33.53
C HIS A 74 -7.21 0.70 -32.12
N PRO A 75 -7.53 1.65 -31.22
CA PRO A 75 -7.81 1.36 -29.80
C PRO A 75 -8.99 0.41 -29.54
N SER A 76 -9.83 0.15 -30.55
CA SER A 76 -11.06 -0.64 -30.47
C SER A 76 -11.00 -2.00 -31.19
N SER A 77 -9.82 -2.47 -31.60
CA SER A 77 -9.68 -3.71 -32.38
C SER A 77 -9.53 -4.97 -31.49
N PRO A 78 -10.28 -6.07 -31.74
CA PRO A 78 -10.29 -7.25 -30.87
C PRO A 78 -9.04 -8.17 -30.99
N GLY A 79 -8.07 -7.84 -31.85
CA GLY A 79 -6.96 -8.71 -32.23
C GLY A 79 -5.61 -8.52 -31.50
N ARG A 80 -5.58 -7.88 -30.32
CA ARG A 80 -4.33 -7.58 -29.58
C ARG A 80 -3.65 -8.82 -28.95
N GLY A 81 -4.20 -10.02 -29.12
CA GLY A 81 -3.77 -11.24 -28.42
C GLY A 81 -2.51 -11.96 -28.91
N LEU A 82 -1.77 -11.47 -29.93
CA LEU A 82 -0.72 -12.27 -30.59
C LEU A 82 0.63 -11.57 -30.87
N ILE A 83 1.07 -10.62 -30.03
CA ILE A 83 2.49 -10.18 -29.99
C ILE A 83 2.96 -10.01 -28.54
N PRO A 84 4.04 -10.68 -28.07
CA PRO A 84 4.67 -10.36 -26.80
C PRO A 84 5.73 -9.26 -27.02
N ALA A 85 5.35 -8.01 -26.75
CA ALA A 85 6.28 -6.91 -26.54
C ALA A 85 5.62 -5.92 -25.56
N GLY A 86 6.16 -5.86 -24.33
CA GLY A 86 5.63 -5.04 -23.25
C GLY A 86 4.62 -5.77 -22.37
N ALA A 87 5.02 -6.88 -21.74
CA ALA A 87 4.34 -7.26 -20.51
C ALA A 87 4.43 -6.05 -19.56
N PRO A 88 3.30 -5.56 -19.00
CA PRO A 88 3.38 -4.53 -17.97
C PRO A 88 4.28 -5.07 -16.84
N PRO A 89 5.06 -4.22 -16.17
CA PRO A 89 5.91 -4.69 -15.09
C PRO A 89 5.06 -5.46 -14.08
N SER A 90 5.59 -6.57 -13.56
CA SER A 90 4.88 -7.44 -12.61
C SER A 90 4.41 -6.70 -11.36
N ILE A 91 5.01 -5.55 -11.07
CA ILE A 91 4.63 -4.59 -10.04
C ILE A 91 4.47 -3.23 -10.73
N ARG A 92 3.27 -2.65 -10.69
CA ARG A 92 3.01 -1.35 -11.31
C ARG A 92 3.36 -0.21 -10.36
N ARG A 93 3.83 0.90 -10.91
CA ARG A 93 4.22 2.08 -10.14
C ARG A 93 2.98 2.81 -9.63
N ILE A 94 2.81 2.85 -8.31
CA ILE A 94 1.85 3.75 -7.64
C ILE A 94 2.32 5.20 -7.83
N SER A 95 1.39 6.13 -8.02
CA SER A 95 1.72 7.56 -8.14
C SER A 95 2.37 8.07 -6.86
N GLU A 96 3.39 8.90 -7.05
CA GLU A 96 4.18 9.49 -5.97
C GLU A 96 3.66 10.89 -5.58
N LYS A 97 2.44 11.26 -5.99
CA LYS A 97 1.89 12.60 -5.76
C LYS A 97 1.79 12.95 -4.27
N HIS A 98 1.17 12.07 -3.50
CA HIS A 98 0.98 12.25 -2.06
C HIS A 98 1.88 11.33 -1.25
N ASP A 99 2.25 10.18 -1.81
CA ASP A 99 2.90 9.13 -1.06
C ASP A 99 4.04 8.45 -1.84
N LYS A 100 5.21 9.04 -1.74
CA LYS A 100 6.44 8.49 -2.30
C LYS A 100 7.15 7.65 -1.25
N VAL A 101 7.58 6.45 -1.63
CA VAL A 101 8.47 5.63 -0.80
C VAL A 101 9.72 6.42 -0.42
N PHE A 102 10.04 6.45 0.87
CA PHE A 102 11.17 7.22 1.39
C PHE A 102 12.52 6.77 0.84
N VAL A 103 12.74 5.46 0.76
CA VAL A 103 13.96 4.86 0.23
C VAL A 103 13.61 3.68 -0.67
N THR A 104 14.20 3.62 -1.86
CA THR A 104 14.05 2.48 -2.78
C THR A 104 15.31 1.64 -2.72
N GLY A 105 15.21 0.41 -2.19
CA GLY A 105 16.34 -0.45 -1.89
C GLY A 105 17.03 -0.10 -0.57
N CYS A 106 18.27 -0.50 -0.43
CA CYS A 106 19.05 -0.28 0.78
C CYS A 106 19.78 1.07 0.76
N LEU A 107 19.85 1.70 1.93
CA LEU A 107 20.68 2.87 2.20
C LEU A 107 21.73 2.51 3.26
N GLU A 108 22.87 3.19 3.26
CA GLU A 108 23.84 3.00 4.35
C GLU A 108 23.26 3.60 5.64
N PRO A 109 23.04 2.81 6.72
CA PRO A 109 22.39 3.31 7.93
C PRO A 109 23.18 4.45 8.58
N GLN A 110 22.52 5.60 8.76
CA GLN A 110 23.14 6.77 9.41
C GLN A 110 23.08 6.64 10.94
N THR A 111 23.96 5.81 11.49
CA THR A 111 23.96 5.47 12.93
C THR A 111 24.35 6.62 13.85
N SER A 112 25.16 7.58 13.37
CA SER A 112 25.61 8.76 14.12
C SER A 112 24.77 10.03 13.91
N GLY A 113 23.72 9.95 13.09
CA GLY A 113 22.83 11.07 12.83
C GLY A 113 21.89 11.39 14.00
N PRO A 114 21.22 12.56 13.96
CA PRO A 114 20.17 12.88 14.93
C PRO A 114 19.03 11.84 14.85
N ARG A 115 18.43 11.55 16.00
CA ARG A 115 17.25 10.68 16.14
C ARG A 115 16.01 11.51 16.42
N ALA A 116 14.86 11.03 15.99
CA ALA A 116 13.58 11.59 16.38
C ALA A 116 13.29 11.28 17.86
N ASN A 117 12.37 12.02 18.46
CA ASN A 117 11.85 11.69 19.78
C ASN A 117 10.76 10.61 19.67
N ALA A 118 11.16 9.34 19.68
CA ALA A 118 10.27 8.22 19.40
C ALA A 118 10.53 7.00 20.28
N ALA A 119 9.54 6.12 20.39
CA ALA A 119 9.67 4.83 21.06
C ALA A 119 8.86 3.73 20.36
N PHE A 120 9.29 2.48 20.52
CA PHE A 120 8.42 1.34 20.29
C PHE A 120 7.41 1.21 21.42
N VAL A 121 6.17 0.89 21.10
CA VAL A 121 5.10 0.68 22.08
C VAL A 121 4.56 -0.73 21.89
N VAL A 122 4.57 -1.50 22.97
CA VAL A 122 4.16 -2.91 22.97
C VAL A 122 3.19 -3.15 24.11
N LEU A 123 1.94 -3.48 23.78
CA LEU A 123 0.97 -3.99 24.75
C LEU A 123 1.09 -5.52 24.81
N ALA A 124 1.50 -6.07 25.95
CA ALA A 124 1.65 -7.51 26.09
C ALA A 124 1.45 -7.96 27.53
N ARG A 125 0.94 -9.18 27.70
CA ARG A 125 0.84 -9.84 29.01
C ARG A 125 2.04 -10.74 29.23
N ASN A 126 2.30 -11.09 30.50
CA ASN A 126 3.39 -11.99 30.87
C ASN A 126 3.38 -13.34 30.12
N LYS A 127 2.19 -13.85 29.78
CA LYS A 127 2.03 -15.12 29.05
C LYS A 127 2.41 -15.06 27.57
N GLU A 128 2.56 -13.86 27.01
CA GLU A 128 2.91 -13.62 25.59
C GLU A 128 4.42 -13.41 25.40
N LEU A 129 5.24 -13.68 26.43
CA LEU A 129 6.69 -13.46 26.42
C LEU A 129 7.37 -14.06 25.19
N ASP A 130 7.05 -15.29 24.81
CA ASP A 130 7.68 -15.95 23.65
C ASP A 130 7.34 -15.22 22.33
N GLY A 131 6.11 -14.76 22.17
CA GLY A 131 5.68 -13.98 21.02
C GLY A 131 6.36 -12.61 20.99
N VAL A 132 6.53 -11.96 22.13
CA VAL A 132 7.26 -10.69 22.25
C VAL A 132 8.75 -10.88 21.90
N ILE A 133 9.37 -11.96 22.37
CA ILE A 133 10.78 -12.28 22.05
C ILE A 133 10.96 -12.41 20.54
N GLN A 134 10.04 -13.10 19.84
CA GLN A 134 10.08 -13.24 18.39
C GLN A 134 10.02 -11.86 17.69
N SER A 135 9.09 -11.00 18.12
CA SER A 135 8.94 -9.65 17.59
C SER A 135 10.19 -8.80 17.81
N VAL A 136 10.75 -8.79 19.03
CA VAL A 136 11.96 -8.04 19.38
C VAL A 136 13.15 -8.52 18.56
N LYS A 137 13.37 -9.84 18.45
CA LYS A 137 14.43 -10.40 17.61
C LYS A 137 14.32 -9.96 16.15
N SER A 138 13.10 -9.94 15.62
CA SER A 138 12.86 -9.56 14.23
C SER A 138 13.14 -8.08 13.99
N ILE A 139 12.60 -7.17 14.81
CA ILE A 139 12.84 -5.73 14.64
C ILE A 139 14.29 -5.35 14.94
N GLU A 140 14.96 -5.99 15.91
CA GLU A 140 16.37 -5.75 16.21
C GLU A 140 17.23 -6.13 15.00
N ARG A 141 17.00 -7.30 14.40
CA ARG A 141 17.74 -7.76 13.20
C ARG A 141 17.57 -6.80 12.02
N HIS A 142 16.34 -6.38 11.76
CA HIS A 142 15.98 -5.66 10.54
C HIS A 142 15.97 -4.14 10.67
N PHE A 143 16.11 -3.57 11.86
CA PHE A 143 16.06 -2.13 12.06
C PHE A 143 16.85 -1.67 13.28
N ASN A 144 16.44 -2.12 14.47
CA ASN A 144 16.79 -1.40 15.70
C ASN A 144 18.26 -1.58 16.11
N ARG A 145 18.95 -2.60 15.58
CA ARG A 145 20.41 -2.75 15.70
C ARG A 145 21.22 -1.53 15.24
N TRP A 146 20.66 -0.70 14.36
CA TRP A 146 21.32 0.51 13.86
C TRP A 146 20.87 1.77 14.58
N PHE A 147 19.60 1.82 14.98
CA PHE A 147 18.95 3.06 15.43
C PHE A 147 18.80 3.16 16.94
N ASN A 148 18.71 2.03 17.65
CA ASN A 148 18.64 1.94 19.12
C ASN A 148 17.52 2.76 19.76
N TYR A 149 16.33 2.77 19.14
CA TYR A 149 15.14 3.39 19.73
C TYR A 149 14.65 2.59 20.95
N PRO A 150 14.15 3.29 21.99
CA PRO A 150 13.71 2.66 23.23
C PRO A 150 12.39 1.89 23.05
N TYR A 151 12.14 0.93 23.95
CA TYR A 151 10.89 0.18 24.05
C TYR A 151 10.10 0.57 25.29
N VAL A 152 8.80 0.77 25.12
CA VAL A 152 7.83 0.93 26.20
C VAL A 152 6.86 -0.24 26.17
N PHE A 153 6.98 -1.13 27.16
CA PHE A 153 6.07 -2.25 27.35
C PHE A 153 4.95 -1.84 28.32
N LEU A 154 3.70 -2.04 27.91
CA LEU A 154 2.51 -1.76 28.71
C LEU A 154 1.74 -3.06 28.96
N ASN A 155 1.10 -3.17 30.12
CA ASN A 155 0.34 -4.34 30.55
C ASN A 155 -0.77 -3.91 31.52
N ASP A 156 -1.93 -4.55 31.47
CA ASP A 156 -3.03 -4.34 32.41
C ASP A 156 -2.77 -4.95 33.79
N GLY A 157 -1.77 -5.83 33.89
CA GLY A 157 -1.20 -6.31 35.14
C GLY A 157 0.26 -5.91 35.33
N ASP A 158 0.85 -6.40 36.42
CA ASP A 158 2.28 -6.22 36.68
C ASP A 158 3.13 -7.16 35.83
N PHE A 159 4.17 -6.62 35.17
CA PHE A 159 5.20 -7.44 34.54
C PHE A 159 6.05 -8.15 35.61
N ASN A 160 6.19 -9.47 35.50
CA ASN A 160 7.02 -10.26 36.41
C ASN A 160 8.52 -10.08 36.11
N SER A 161 9.38 -10.48 37.05
CA SER A 161 10.84 -10.33 36.90
C SER A 161 11.37 -11.11 35.70
N THR A 162 10.86 -12.32 35.45
CA THR A 162 11.23 -13.14 34.30
C THR A 162 11.03 -12.38 32.99
N PHE A 163 9.87 -11.75 32.80
CA PHE A 163 9.57 -10.98 31.59
C PHE A 163 10.56 -9.81 31.43
N LYS A 164 10.73 -9.01 32.49
CA LYS A 164 11.60 -7.83 32.48
C LYS A 164 13.06 -8.19 32.19
N GLU A 165 13.60 -9.16 32.92
CA GLU A 165 14.98 -9.63 32.76
C GLU A 165 15.22 -10.23 31.38
N THR A 166 14.27 -11.04 30.90
CA THR A 166 14.37 -11.68 29.59
C THR A 166 14.42 -10.63 28.49
N ILE A 167 13.42 -9.75 28.41
CA ILE A 167 13.36 -8.72 27.36
C ILE A 167 14.57 -7.78 27.39
N THR A 168 15.02 -7.38 28.58
CA THR A 168 16.22 -6.53 28.74
C THR A 168 17.48 -7.21 28.18
N ASN A 169 17.53 -8.54 28.14
CA ASN A 169 18.64 -9.29 27.55
C ASN A 169 18.56 -9.41 26.01
N TYR A 170 17.36 -9.25 25.41
CA TYR A 170 17.15 -9.37 23.95
C TYR A 170 17.41 -8.08 23.16
N THR A 171 17.61 -6.95 23.83
CA THR A 171 17.91 -5.66 23.17
C THR A 171 19.00 -4.90 23.92
N SER A 172 19.72 -4.06 23.19
CA SER A 172 20.67 -3.09 23.77
C SER A 172 20.06 -1.70 23.99
N SER A 173 18.84 -1.50 23.49
CA SER A 173 18.10 -0.24 23.60
C SER A 173 17.49 -0.08 25.00
N PRO A 174 17.22 1.16 25.47
CA PRO A 174 16.53 1.36 26.73
C PRO A 174 15.13 0.73 26.72
N VAL A 175 14.74 0.14 27.85
CA VAL A 175 13.43 -0.51 28.01
C VAL A 175 12.73 0.02 29.25
N GLU A 176 11.45 0.36 29.10
CA GLU A 176 10.57 0.80 30.18
C GLU A 176 9.36 -0.12 30.27
N PHE A 177 8.90 -0.39 31.50
CA PHE A 177 7.75 -1.25 31.76
C PHE A 177 6.71 -0.46 32.55
N GLY A 178 5.54 -0.25 31.97
CA GLY A 178 4.41 0.47 32.57
C GLY A 178 3.25 -0.47 32.86
N LYS A 179 2.55 -0.19 33.97
CA LYS A 179 1.26 -0.80 34.29
C LYS A 179 0.16 0.17 33.87
N ILE A 180 -0.85 -0.33 33.18
CA ILE A 180 -2.00 0.47 32.77
C ILE A 180 -2.89 0.66 33.99
N GLU A 181 -3.22 1.92 34.29
CA GLU A 181 -4.10 2.26 35.38
C GLU A 181 -5.54 1.78 35.11
N PRO A 182 -6.30 1.33 36.14
CA PRO A 182 -7.65 0.81 35.99
C PRO A 182 -8.63 1.77 35.28
N GLU A 183 -8.43 3.08 35.40
CA GLU A 183 -9.26 4.09 34.74
C GLU A 183 -9.11 4.05 33.20
N MET A 184 -7.95 3.60 32.71
CA MET A 184 -7.68 3.40 31.28
C MET A 184 -7.99 1.97 30.82
N TRP A 185 -8.09 1.02 31.76
CA TRP A 185 -8.34 -0.39 31.51
C TRP A 185 -9.48 -0.93 32.39
N GLY A 186 -10.71 -0.70 31.96
CA GLY A 186 -11.92 -1.10 32.67
C GLY A 186 -13.19 -0.62 31.98
N TYR A 187 -14.33 -0.83 32.64
CA TYR A 187 -15.59 -0.22 32.22
C TYR A 187 -15.66 1.23 32.71
N PRO A 188 -15.96 2.21 31.85
CA PRO A 188 -16.10 3.60 32.28
C PRO A 188 -17.38 3.78 33.10
N ASP A 189 -17.42 4.82 33.94
CA ASP A 189 -18.52 5.06 34.91
C ASP A 189 -19.92 5.17 34.29
N TRP A 190 -20.01 5.53 33.01
CA TRP A 190 -21.27 5.67 32.30
C TRP A 190 -21.80 4.32 31.76
N VAL A 191 -21.01 3.25 31.85
CA VAL A 191 -21.37 1.89 31.41
C VAL A 191 -21.72 1.03 32.61
N ASP A 192 -22.90 0.42 32.59
CA ASP A 192 -23.20 -0.68 33.50
C ASP A 192 -22.42 -1.92 33.08
N ALA A 193 -21.51 -2.38 33.95
CA ALA A 193 -20.64 -3.52 33.68
C ALA A 193 -21.41 -4.81 33.38
N ASN A 194 -22.60 -5.03 33.96
CA ASN A 194 -23.40 -6.22 33.68
C ASN A 194 -24.02 -6.16 32.28
N VAL A 195 -24.47 -4.96 31.86
CA VAL A 195 -24.98 -4.75 30.50
C VAL A 195 -23.87 -4.96 29.47
N ALA A 196 -22.68 -4.42 29.71
CA ALA A 196 -21.54 -4.61 28.82
C ALA A 196 -21.11 -6.09 28.74
N LYS A 197 -21.03 -6.79 29.88
CA LYS A 197 -20.72 -8.23 29.92
C LYS A 197 -21.76 -9.06 29.17
N GLU A 198 -23.03 -8.71 29.29
CA GLU A 198 -24.09 -9.37 28.52
C GLU A 198 -23.97 -9.08 27.02
N GLY A 199 -23.59 -7.86 26.63
CA GLY A 199 -23.28 -7.49 25.24
C GLY A 199 -22.15 -8.34 24.66
N ILE A 200 -21.03 -8.44 25.38
CA ILE A 200 -19.87 -9.28 25.02
C ILE A 200 -20.30 -10.75 24.92
N ARG A 201 -21.07 -11.26 25.89
CA ARG A 201 -21.55 -12.65 25.89
C ARG A 201 -22.39 -12.96 24.66
N LYS A 202 -23.30 -12.06 24.25
CA LYS A 202 -24.11 -12.21 23.03
C LYS A 202 -23.26 -12.29 21.77
N GLN A 203 -22.18 -11.52 21.70
CA GLN A 203 -21.25 -11.59 20.56
C GLN A 203 -20.47 -12.90 20.53
N GLY A 204 -20.10 -13.42 21.71
CA GLY A 204 -19.56 -14.77 21.85
C GLY A 204 -20.54 -15.87 21.41
N ASP A 205 -21.81 -15.76 21.82
CA ASP A 205 -22.89 -16.67 21.40
C ASP A 205 -23.13 -16.62 19.86
N ALA A 206 -22.92 -15.44 19.24
CA ALA A 206 -22.99 -15.24 17.80
C ALA A 206 -21.71 -15.67 17.04
N ALA A 207 -20.72 -16.24 17.74
CA ALA A 207 -19.44 -16.66 17.18
C ALA A 207 -18.65 -15.55 16.45
N ILE A 208 -18.83 -14.29 16.87
CA ILE A 208 -18.03 -13.17 16.35
C ILE A 208 -16.59 -13.34 16.83
N MET A 209 -15.63 -13.23 15.93
CA MET A 209 -14.21 -13.38 16.24
C MET A 209 -13.80 -12.45 17.38
N TYR A 210 -13.33 -13.05 18.48
CA TYR A 210 -12.96 -12.36 19.73
C TYR A 210 -14.09 -11.61 20.45
N GLY A 211 -15.32 -11.62 19.93
CA GLY A 211 -16.46 -10.88 20.50
C GLY A 211 -16.89 -11.36 21.88
N GLY A 212 -16.59 -12.60 22.25
CA GLY A 212 -16.82 -13.12 23.60
C GLY A 212 -15.70 -12.84 24.61
N MET A 213 -14.63 -12.14 24.23
CA MET A 213 -13.44 -11.96 25.07
C MET A 213 -13.36 -10.56 25.66
N GLU A 214 -13.81 -10.38 26.91
CA GLU A 214 -13.82 -9.10 27.62
C GLU A 214 -12.49 -8.33 27.54
N SER A 215 -11.35 -9.00 27.75
CA SER A 215 -10.02 -8.36 27.65
C SER A 215 -9.72 -7.80 26.25
N TYR A 216 -10.30 -8.36 25.20
CA TYR A 216 -10.12 -7.88 23.82
C TYR A 216 -10.85 -6.55 23.60
N HIS A 217 -12.05 -6.39 24.17
CA HIS A 217 -12.79 -5.12 24.12
C HIS A 217 -12.04 -4.01 24.88
N HIS A 218 -11.48 -4.32 26.06
CA HIS A 218 -10.61 -3.39 26.79
C HIS A 218 -9.38 -3.00 25.98
N MET A 219 -8.72 -3.97 25.32
CA MET A 219 -7.57 -3.72 24.45
C MET A 219 -7.91 -2.77 23.30
N CYS A 220 -9.00 -3.03 22.56
CA CYS A 220 -9.41 -2.17 21.46
C CYS A 220 -9.74 -0.75 21.92
N ARG A 221 -10.43 -0.60 23.06
CA ARG A 221 -10.70 0.71 23.66
C ARG A 221 -9.41 1.42 24.10
N PHE A 222 -8.48 0.69 24.71
CA PHE A 222 -7.19 1.23 25.18
C PHE A 222 -6.34 1.79 24.03
N TYR A 223 -6.18 1.01 22.95
CA TYR A 223 -5.47 1.49 21.77
C TYR A 223 -6.22 2.63 21.05
N SER A 224 -7.55 2.64 21.09
CA SER A 224 -8.34 3.73 20.48
C SER A 224 -8.22 5.07 21.21
N GLY A 225 -7.96 5.09 22.52
CA GLY A 225 -8.21 6.31 23.31
C GLY A 225 -7.27 6.60 24.47
N PHE A 226 -6.37 5.69 24.84
CA PHE A 226 -5.65 5.77 26.11
C PHE A 226 -4.16 5.50 26.04
N PHE A 227 -3.65 4.69 25.10
CA PHE A 227 -2.22 4.35 25.07
C PHE A 227 -1.33 5.60 25.08
N TYR A 228 -1.65 6.60 24.24
CA TYR A 228 -0.94 7.88 24.12
C TYR A 228 -1.07 8.82 25.33
N LYS A 229 -1.94 8.48 26.29
CA LYS A 229 -2.16 9.18 27.57
C LYS A 229 -1.33 8.57 28.72
N HIS A 230 -0.76 7.39 28.53
CA HIS A 230 0.09 6.75 29.52
C HIS A 230 1.31 7.63 29.85
N GLU A 231 1.71 7.68 31.13
CA GLU A 231 2.78 8.57 31.61
C GLU A 231 4.12 8.38 30.87
N LEU A 232 4.50 7.12 30.61
CA LEU A 232 5.72 6.76 29.89
C LEU A 232 5.74 7.28 28.44
N LEU A 233 4.56 7.53 27.84
CA LEU A 233 4.47 8.04 26.48
C LEU A 233 4.45 9.57 26.40
N GLN A 234 4.21 10.29 27.50
CA GLN A 234 4.08 11.76 27.47
C GLN A 234 5.34 12.48 26.99
N LYS A 235 6.50 11.86 27.15
CA LYS A 235 7.79 12.41 26.71
C LYS A 235 8.10 12.19 25.23
N TYR A 236 7.36 11.33 24.53
CA TYR A 236 7.63 11.00 23.12
C TYR A 236 6.70 11.77 22.16
N GLU A 237 7.22 12.07 20.96
CA GLU A 237 6.46 12.68 19.86
C GLU A 237 5.91 11.63 18.90
N TRP A 238 6.62 10.52 18.72
CA TRP A 238 6.28 9.45 17.80
C TRP A 238 6.23 8.11 18.52
N TYR A 239 5.37 7.22 18.02
CA TYR A 239 5.43 5.81 18.41
C TYR A 239 5.48 4.91 17.18
N TRP A 240 6.05 3.73 17.37
CA TRP A 240 5.90 2.60 16.47
C TRP A 240 5.31 1.44 17.25
N ARG A 241 4.07 1.06 16.94
CA ARG A 241 3.41 -0.08 17.55
C ARG A 241 4.03 -1.40 17.09
N LEU A 242 4.36 -2.26 18.05
CA LEU A 242 4.71 -3.66 17.78
C LEU A 242 3.78 -4.56 18.59
N GLU A 243 3.25 -5.58 17.92
CA GLU A 243 2.50 -6.65 18.57
C GLU A 243 3.42 -7.88 18.84
N PRO A 244 3.05 -8.78 19.76
CA PRO A 244 3.64 -10.11 19.82
C PRO A 244 3.48 -10.87 18.49
N GLU A 245 4.39 -11.80 18.20
CA GLU A 245 4.33 -12.69 17.04
C GLU A 245 4.35 -12.01 15.65
N ILE A 246 5.02 -10.85 15.55
CA ILE A 246 5.27 -10.20 14.26
C ILE A 246 6.56 -10.70 13.61
N LYS A 247 6.67 -10.51 12.29
CA LYS A 247 7.90 -10.77 11.52
C LYS A 247 8.12 -9.67 10.49
N TYR A 248 9.33 -9.10 10.51
CA TYR A 248 9.88 -8.31 9.43
C TYR A 248 10.66 -9.20 8.47
N PHE A 249 10.57 -8.91 7.16
CA PHE A 249 11.24 -9.69 6.11
C PHE A 249 12.32 -8.90 5.37
N CYS A 250 12.31 -7.58 5.50
CA CYS A 250 13.18 -6.65 4.79
C CYS A 250 14.04 -5.87 5.79
N ASP A 251 15.25 -5.52 5.38
CA ASP A 251 16.12 -4.65 6.16
C ASP A 251 15.66 -3.19 6.01
N ILE A 252 15.37 -2.52 7.13
CA ILE A 252 14.94 -1.13 7.21
C ILE A 252 16.17 -0.29 7.56
N THR A 253 16.83 0.20 6.51
CA THR A 253 18.18 0.77 6.59
C THR A 253 18.21 2.31 6.69
N TYR A 254 17.07 2.92 6.97
CA TYR A 254 16.93 4.35 7.24
C TYR A 254 16.05 4.56 8.46
N ASP A 255 16.08 5.77 9.03
CA ASP A 255 15.27 6.13 10.19
C ASP A 255 13.86 6.59 9.72
N PRO A 256 12.81 5.77 9.89
CA PRO A 256 11.47 6.13 9.40
C PRO A 256 10.89 7.32 10.15
N PHE A 257 11.20 7.52 11.44
CA PHE A 257 10.68 8.66 12.19
C PHE A 257 11.21 9.98 11.65
N ILE A 258 12.52 10.06 11.36
CA ILE A 258 13.12 11.25 10.74
C ILE A 258 12.52 11.52 9.36
N HIS A 259 12.26 10.46 8.58
CA HIS A 259 11.65 10.62 7.25
C HIS A 259 10.19 11.06 7.31
N MET A 260 9.40 10.52 8.25
CA MET A 260 8.03 10.95 8.54
C MET A 260 8.00 12.42 8.95
N GLN A 261 8.89 12.86 9.86
CA GLN A 261 9.03 14.26 10.26
C GLN A 261 9.37 15.18 9.07
N ARG A 262 10.37 14.82 8.26
CA ARG A 262 10.81 15.62 7.10
C ARG A 262 9.74 15.74 6.02
N ALA A 263 8.97 14.68 5.81
CA ALA A 263 7.89 14.65 4.84
C ALA A 263 6.56 15.20 5.39
N ASN A 264 6.55 15.70 6.63
CA ASN A 264 5.36 16.18 7.34
C ASN A 264 4.20 15.16 7.29
N LYS A 265 4.53 13.89 7.50
CA LYS A 265 3.55 12.82 7.66
C LYS A 265 3.01 12.82 9.09
N THR A 266 1.87 12.19 9.29
CA THR A 266 1.22 12.06 10.60
C THR A 266 1.07 10.59 10.99
N TYR A 267 0.75 9.73 10.03
CA TYR A 267 0.43 8.32 10.29
C TYR A 267 0.94 7.45 9.14
N GLY A 268 1.42 6.25 9.44
CA GLY A 268 1.87 5.32 8.42
C GLY A 268 1.59 3.87 8.75
N PHE A 269 1.33 3.11 7.69
CA PHE A 269 0.83 1.74 7.73
C PHE A 269 1.61 0.84 6.76
N THR A 270 1.48 -0.48 6.92
CA THR A 270 1.99 -1.49 5.97
C THR A 270 0.88 -2.32 5.33
N ILE A 271 -0.28 -2.44 5.96
CA ILE A 271 -1.38 -3.28 5.49
C ILE A 271 -2.68 -2.50 5.63
N ALA A 272 -3.53 -2.54 4.61
CA ALA A 272 -4.91 -2.05 4.68
C ALA A 272 -5.86 -3.15 4.21
N VAL A 273 -6.86 -3.47 5.02
CA VAL A 273 -7.78 -4.60 4.80
C VAL A 273 -9.21 -4.23 5.18
N LYS A 274 -10.16 -5.05 4.74
CA LYS A 274 -11.57 -4.94 5.14
C LYS A 274 -11.80 -5.53 6.53
N GLU A 275 -12.60 -4.84 7.32
CA GLU A 275 -13.12 -5.31 8.60
C GLU A 275 -14.25 -6.32 8.39
N LEU A 276 -14.48 -7.15 9.40
CA LEU A 276 -15.65 -8.02 9.49
C LEU A 276 -16.88 -7.18 9.84
N LYS A 277 -17.85 -7.11 8.93
CA LYS A 277 -19.05 -6.28 9.07
C LYS A 277 -19.78 -6.53 10.39
N GLU A 278 -19.80 -7.78 10.85
CA GLU A 278 -20.48 -8.19 12.09
C GLU A 278 -19.86 -7.57 13.35
N THR A 279 -18.61 -7.12 13.28
CA THR A 279 -17.91 -6.51 14.43
C THR A 279 -18.21 -5.03 14.60
N VAL A 280 -18.66 -4.35 13.53
CA VAL A 280 -18.78 -2.89 13.45
C VAL A 280 -20.07 -2.38 12.78
N PRO A 281 -21.26 -2.97 13.00
CA PRO A 281 -22.47 -2.59 12.28
C PRO A 281 -22.86 -1.11 12.43
N ASN A 282 -22.55 -0.46 13.56
CA ASN A 282 -22.91 0.95 13.77
C ASN A 282 -21.72 1.92 13.73
N ILE A 283 -20.48 1.48 13.51
CA ILE A 283 -19.31 2.37 13.65
C ILE A 283 -19.36 3.58 12.72
N PHE A 284 -19.79 3.34 11.47
CA PHE A 284 -19.81 4.37 10.44
C PHE A 284 -20.88 5.42 10.71
N ARG A 285 -22.01 5.03 11.32
CA ARG A 285 -23.06 5.95 11.75
C ARG A 285 -22.50 7.02 12.69
N TYR A 286 -21.70 6.61 13.67
CA TYR A 286 -21.10 7.55 14.62
C TYR A 286 -19.97 8.36 13.98
N ALA A 287 -19.17 7.76 13.09
CA ALA A 287 -18.11 8.48 12.38
C ALA A 287 -18.67 9.56 11.44
N SER A 288 -19.72 9.23 10.69
CA SER A 288 -20.43 10.17 9.82
C SER A 288 -21.16 11.25 10.64
N ALA A 289 -21.79 10.88 11.76
CA ALA A 289 -22.39 11.84 12.69
C ALA A 289 -21.36 12.81 13.26
N TYR A 290 -20.14 12.36 13.59
CA TYR A 290 -19.06 13.23 14.05
C TYR A 290 -18.71 14.29 13.00
N LYS A 291 -18.52 13.88 11.73
CA LYS A 291 -18.27 14.80 10.62
C LYS A 291 -19.39 15.84 10.51
N ARG A 292 -20.65 15.40 10.52
CA ARG A 292 -21.81 16.30 10.40
C ARG A 292 -21.91 17.28 11.56
N VAL A 293 -21.80 16.82 12.81
CA VAL A 293 -21.92 17.68 14.01
C VAL A 293 -20.81 18.74 14.06
N ASN A 294 -19.63 18.41 13.57
CA ASN A 294 -18.48 19.32 13.53
C ASN A 294 -18.31 20.07 12.19
N ASN A 295 -19.27 19.94 11.27
CA ASN A 295 -19.21 20.54 9.91
C ASN A 295 -17.90 20.24 9.16
N LEU A 296 -17.39 19.01 9.28
CA LEU A 296 -16.16 18.58 8.63
C LEU A 296 -16.42 18.14 7.19
N THR A 297 -15.70 18.75 6.26
CA THR A 297 -15.60 18.28 4.87
C THR A 297 -14.39 17.39 4.70
N SER A 298 -14.51 16.31 3.92
CA SER A 298 -13.36 15.45 3.63
C SER A 298 -12.21 16.23 2.99
N GLN A 299 -10.97 15.86 3.35
CA GLN A 299 -9.75 16.33 2.71
C GLN A 299 -9.22 15.35 1.65
N GLY A 300 -10.05 14.37 1.24
CA GLY A 300 -9.73 13.37 0.21
C GLY A 300 -9.40 11.97 0.75
N LEU A 301 -9.18 11.83 2.07
CA LEU A 301 -8.86 10.54 2.68
C LEU A 301 -10.11 9.74 3.06
N TRP A 302 -11.20 10.41 3.45
CA TRP A 302 -12.46 9.77 3.80
C TRP A 302 -12.98 8.86 2.67
N GLU A 303 -12.73 9.27 1.42
CA GLU A 303 -13.14 8.60 0.20
C GLU A 303 -12.54 7.18 0.09
N MET A 304 -11.42 6.91 0.75
CA MET A 304 -10.83 5.57 0.83
C MET A 304 -11.75 4.57 1.55
N PHE A 305 -12.57 5.07 2.47
CA PHE A 305 -13.36 4.25 3.38
C PHE A 305 -14.81 4.11 2.96
N ILE A 306 -15.25 4.82 1.92
CA ILE A 306 -16.63 4.74 1.46
C ILE A 306 -16.75 3.93 0.17
N GLU A 307 -17.91 3.34 -0.04
CA GLU A 307 -18.24 2.76 -1.34
C GLU A 307 -18.33 3.88 -2.39
N PRO A 308 -17.81 3.67 -3.61
CA PRO A 308 -17.99 4.64 -4.68
C PRO A 308 -19.48 4.81 -4.97
N PRO A 309 -19.95 6.03 -5.27
CA PRO A 309 -21.35 6.24 -5.59
C PRO A 309 -21.74 5.37 -6.78
N PRO A 310 -22.98 4.84 -6.82
CA PRO A 310 -23.44 4.09 -7.97
C PRO A 310 -23.26 4.97 -9.21
N LYS A 311 -22.65 4.42 -10.27
CA LYS A 311 -22.60 5.10 -11.55
C LYS A 311 -24.04 5.40 -11.94
N GLU A 312 -24.38 6.68 -12.07
CA GLU A 312 -25.64 7.07 -12.70
C GLU A 312 -25.75 6.24 -13.98
N GLU A 313 -26.82 5.45 -14.11
CA GLU A 313 -27.09 4.77 -15.37
C GLU A 313 -26.93 5.82 -16.46
N GLU A 314 -26.02 5.58 -17.42
CA GLU A 314 -25.79 6.50 -18.52
C GLU A 314 -27.15 6.73 -19.19
N THR A 315 -27.84 7.81 -18.81
CA THR A 315 -29.06 8.19 -19.48
C THR A 315 -28.63 8.42 -20.90
N LEU A 316 -29.21 7.65 -21.82
CA LEU A 316 -28.88 7.75 -23.24
C LEU A 316 -28.81 9.23 -23.63
N PRO A 317 -27.87 9.64 -24.49
CA PRO A 317 -27.83 11.03 -24.96
C PRO A 317 -29.23 11.45 -25.40
N LYS A 318 -29.64 12.71 -25.15
CA LYS A 318 -30.98 13.22 -25.54
C LYS A 318 -31.30 13.03 -27.03
N GLU A 319 -30.29 12.75 -27.83
CA GLU A 319 -30.29 12.51 -29.27
C GLU A 319 -30.49 11.04 -29.66
N ASP A 320 -30.43 10.10 -28.70
CA ASP A 320 -30.68 8.68 -28.95
C ASP A 320 -32.18 8.45 -29.19
N PRO A 321 -32.57 7.74 -30.27
CA PRO A 321 -33.98 7.44 -30.55
C PRO A 321 -34.67 6.60 -29.47
N LYS A 322 -33.95 6.01 -28.52
CA LYS A 322 -34.47 5.31 -27.35
C LYS A 322 -34.51 6.17 -26.07
N TYR A 323 -34.05 7.41 -26.12
CA TYR A 323 -34.13 8.34 -25.00
C TYR A 323 -35.59 8.65 -24.67
N LYS A 324 -36.05 8.20 -23.50
CA LYS A 324 -37.32 8.63 -22.92
C LYS A 324 -37.04 9.79 -21.99
N LYS A 325 -37.68 10.93 -22.25
CA LYS A 325 -37.61 12.09 -21.36
C LYS A 325 -38.17 11.68 -19.98
N PRO A 326 -37.45 11.90 -18.87
CA PRO A 326 -38.01 11.65 -17.54
C PRO A 326 -39.30 12.47 -17.40
N LEU A 327 -40.35 11.84 -16.90
CA LEU A 327 -41.59 12.55 -16.59
C LEU A 327 -41.31 13.57 -15.48
N PRO A 328 -41.89 14.78 -15.53
CA PRO A 328 -41.87 15.71 -14.41
C PRO A 328 -42.27 15.02 -13.11
N GLU A 329 -41.55 15.31 -12.04
CA GLU A 329 -41.75 14.73 -10.69
C GLU A 329 -43.21 14.88 -10.21
N GLU A 330 -43.86 15.97 -10.62
CA GLU A 330 -45.28 16.25 -10.37
C GLU A 330 -46.23 15.24 -11.05
N ILE A 331 -45.89 14.72 -12.24
CA ILE A 331 -46.72 13.73 -12.96
C ILE A 331 -46.51 12.33 -12.37
N LEU A 332 -45.28 12.02 -11.95
CA LEU A 332 -44.98 10.78 -11.23
C LEU A 332 -45.78 10.73 -9.93
N SER A 333 -45.86 11.81 -9.16
CA SER A 333 -46.61 11.86 -7.89
C SER A 333 -48.13 11.58 -7.98
N THR A 334 -48.71 11.59 -9.19
CA THR A 334 -50.14 11.37 -9.44
C THR A 334 -50.52 9.94 -9.88
N GLU A 335 -49.56 9.03 -10.09
CA GLU A 335 -49.87 7.63 -10.42
C GLU A 335 -50.24 6.80 -9.16
N PRO A 336 -51.29 5.95 -9.19
CA PRO A 336 -51.60 5.05 -8.08
C PRO A 336 -50.47 4.02 -7.93
N GLY A 337 -49.56 4.25 -6.97
CA GLY A 337 -48.35 3.46 -6.74
C GLY A 337 -47.06 4.27 -6.70
N ALA A 338 -47.08 5.53 -7.14
CA ALA A 338 -45.92 6.42 -7.14
C ALA A 338 -45.67 7.17 -5.83
N GLY A 339 -46.38 6.79 -4.78
CA GLY A 339 -46.06 7.10 -3.40
C GLY A 339 -45.11 6.09 -2.76
N SER A 340 -44.28 5.38 -3.54
CA SER A 340 -43.18 4.63 -2.94
C SER A 340 -42.23 5.65 -2.32
N LEU A 341 -42.25 5.73 -0.98
CA LEU A 341 -41.24 6.45 -0.22
C LEU A 341 -39.86 6.13 -0.80
N PRO A 342 -38.93 7.10 -0.85
CA PRO A 342 -37.58 6.83 -1.29
C PRO A 342 -37.06 5.60 -0.53
N GLU A 343 -36.45 4.66 -1.24
CA GLU A 343 -35.86 3.49 -0.62
C GLU A 343 -34.74 3.95 0.32
N ILE A 344 -35.02 3.93 1.62
CA ILE A 344 -34.06 4.31 2.65
C ILE A 344 -33.15 3.11 2.86
N ASP A 345 -31.91 3.21 2.38
CA ASP A 345 -30.89 2.24 2.72
C ASP A 345 -30.50 2.40 4.20
N PRO A 346 -30.75 1.39 5.06
CA PRO A 346 -30.48 1.48 6.49
C PRO A 346 -28.98 1.63 6.83
N GLU A 347 -28.09 1.28 5.90
CA GLU A 347 -26.63 1.34 6.08
C GLU A 347 -26.03 2.66 5.56
N SER A 348 -26.82 3.45 4.82
CA SER A 348 -26.40 4.72 4.26
C SER A 348 -26.47 5.84 5.29
N MET A 349 -25.38 6.57 5.46
CA MET A 349 -25.26 7.69 6.38
C MET A 349 -24.82 8.91 5.57
N GLU A 350 -25.68 9.93 5.50
CA GLU A 350 -25.43 11.13 4.69
C GLU A 350 -25.18 10.81 3.19
N GLY A 351 -25.76 9.72 2.67
CA GLY A 351 -25.58 9.27 1.29
C GLY A 351 -24.31 8.44 1.05
N GLU A 352 -23.52 8.17 2.09
CA GLU A 352 -22.28 7.40 2.05
C GLU A 352 -22.47 6.04 2.73
N LYS A 353 -21.71 5.02 2.30
CA LYS A 353 -21.66 3.69 2.96
C LYS A 353 -20.23 3.30 3.24
N TYR A 354 -19.98 2.68 4.38
CA TYR A 354 -18.66 2.19 4.74
C TYR A 354 -18.30 0.94 3.91
N ASN A 355 -17.15 0.96 3.24
CA ASN A 355 -16.65 -0.17 2.45
C ASN A 355 -15.86 -1.21 3.30
N MET A 356 -15.86 -1.01 4.63
CA MET A 356 -15.14 -1.77 5.66
C MET A 356 -13.61 -1.60 5.66
N CYS A 357 -13.02 -0.79 4.79
CA CYS A 357 -11.58 -0.61 4.74
C CYS A 357 -11.03 0.08 5.98
N HIS A 358 -9.86 -0.35 6.42
CA HIS A 358 -9.09 0.28 7.49
C HIS A 358 -7.60 -0.03 7.33
N PHE A 359 -6.76 0.84 7.89
CA PHE A 359 -5.34 0.56 8.12
C PHE A 359 -5.20 -0.43 9.26
N TRP A 360 -4.42 -1.50 9.05
CA TRP A 360 -4.31 -2.60 10.00
C TRP A 360 -3.35 -2.25 11.14
N SER A 361 -3.92 -1.78 12.26
CA SER A 361 -3.23 -1.04 13.31
C SER A 361 -2.19 -1.82 14.12
N ASN A 362 -2.02 -3.13 13.95
CA ASN A 362 -0.92 -3.84 14.61
C ASN A 362 0.47 -3.36 14.14
N PHE A 363 0.55 -2.80 12.93
CA PHE A 363 1.67 -1.97 12.51
C PHE A 363 1.17 -0.52 12.37
N GLU A 364 1.74 0.38 13.16
CA GLU A 364 1.51 1.82 13.04
C GLU A 364 2.79 2.57 13.40
N ILE A 365 3.16 3.54 12.56
CA ILE A 365 4.12 4.59 12.91
C ILE A 365 3.38 5.91 12.83
N ALA A 366 3.16 6.56 13.97
CA ALA A 366 2.35 7.77 13.98
C ALA A 366 2.78 8.79 15.04
N LYS A 367 2.37 10.04 14.79
CA LYS A 367 2.64 11.17 15.66
C LYS A 367 1.64 11.17 16.82
N LEU A 368 2.15 11.07 18.04
CA LEU A 368 1.32 11.02 19.26
C LEU A 368 0.51 12.30 19.46
N ASP A 369 1.01 13.45 18.99
CA ASP A 369 0.29 14.73 19.09
C ASP A 369 -1.04 14.73 18.31
N TRP A 370 -1.15 13.95 17.24
CA TRP A 370 -2.42 13.82 16.53
C TRP A 370 -3.45 13.11 17.41
N PHE A 371 -3.07 12.01 18.08
CA PHE A 371 -3.94 11.33 19.04
C PHE A 371 -4.26 12.20 20.27
N ARG A 372 -3.35 13.10 20.67
CA ARG A 372 -3.55 14.08 21.75
C ARG A 372 -4.38 15.29 21.32
N SER A 373 -4.64 15.46 20.03
CA SER A 373 -5.42 16.59 19.51
C SER A 373 -6.84 16.58 20.08
N LYS A 374 -7.44 17.77 20.17
CA LYS A 374 -8.81 17.90 20.64
C LYS A 374 -9.75 17.17 19.69
N GLU A 375 -9.52 17.28 18.40
CA GLU A 375 -10.33 16.71 17.34
C GLU A 375 -10.34 15.18 17.40
N TYR A 376 -9.18 14.55 17.62
CA TYR A 376 -9.14 13.09 17.79
C TYR A 376 -9.82 12.66 19.10
N ASN A 377 -9.58 13.38 20.21
CA ASN A 377 -10.20 13.02 21.50
C ASN A 377 -11.72 13.21 21.48
N ASP A 378 -12.24 14.23 20.82
CA ASP A 378 -13.69 14.43 20.65
C ASP A 378 -14.30 13.33 19.76
N PHE A 379 -13.59 12.91 18.70
CA PHE A 379 -13.99 11.76 17.89
C PHE A 379 -14.04 10.49 18.74
N PHE A 380 -12.97 10.20 19.48
CA PHE A 380 -12.89 9.04 20.36
C PHE A 380 -13.98 9.07 21.44
N GLU A 381 -14.25 10.21 22.08
CA GLU A 381 -15.30 10.32 23.10
C GLU A 381 -16.69 10.04 22.52
N MET A 382 -16.98 10.50 21.30
CA MET A 382 -18.23 10.16 20.60
C MET A 382 -18.34 8.66 20.36
N MET A 383 -17.24 8.02 19.96
CA MET A 383 -17.20 6.57 19.76
C MET A 383 -17.34 5.81 21.07
N ASP A 384 -16.64 6.23 22.12
CA ASP A 384 -16.68 5.58 23.43
C ASP A 384 -18.10 5.64 23.99
N ARG A 385 -18.70 6.84 24.06
CA ARG A 385 -20.05 7.08 24.58
C ARG A 385 -21.17 6.38 23.82
N SER A 386 -20.92 5.92 22.59
CA SER A 386 -21.89 5.14 21.82
C SER A 386 -22.16 3.75 22.42
N GLY A 387 -21.22 3.22 23.22
CA GLY A 387 -21.26 1.84 23.72
C GLY A 387 -20.77 0.79 22.72
N GLY A 388 -20.30 1.19 21.54
CA GLY A 388 -19.86 0.28 20.48
C GLY A 388 -18.69 -0.63 20.85
N PHE A 389 -17.81 -0.19 21.76
CA PHE A 389 -16.75 -1.07 22.31
C PHE A 389 -17.29 -2.22 23.17
N TRP A 390 -18.55 -2.20 23.60
CA TRP A 390 -19.11 -3.18 24.54
C TRP A 390 -20.28 -3.98 23.96
N MET A 391 -21.17 -3.29 23.24
CA MET A 391 -22.35 -3.90 22.60
C MET A 391 -22.03 -4.47 21.22
N GLU A 392 -20.93 -4.03 20.62
CA GLU A 392 -20.32 -4.52 19.39
C GLU A 392 -18.82 -4.80 19.68
N ARG A 393 -18.03 -5.12 18.64
CA ARG A 393 -16.60 -5.41 18.76
C ARG A 393 -15.80 -4.38 17.96
N TRP A 394 -15.93 -3.11 18.29
CA TRP A 394 -15.18 -2.06 17.61
C TRP A 394 -13.68 -2.21 17.86
N GLY A 395 -12.93 -2.48 16.80
CA GLY A 395 -11.48 -2.51 16.82
C GLY A 395 -10.89 -1.11 16.82
N ASP A 396 -9.69 -0.96 17.36
CA ASP A 396 -8.91 0.27 17.25
C ASP A 396 -8.53 0.59 15.80
N ALA A 397 -8.30 -0.43 14.97
CA ALA A 397 -7.94 -0.28 13.56
C ALA A 397 -8.98 0.54 12.74
N PRO A 398 -10.28 0.16 12.72
CA PRO A 398 -11.29 0.98 12.05
C PRO A 398 -11.55 2.33 12.75
N ILE A 399 -11.40 2.43 14.08
CA ILE A 399 -11.51 3.72 14.80
C ILE A 399 -10.42 4.69 14.34
N HIS A 400 -9.16 4.27 14.35
CA HIS A 400 -8.01 5.07 13.89
C HIS A 400 -8.18 5.47 12.42
N SER A 401 -8.65 4.54 11.59
CA SER A 401 -8.81 4.76 10.15
C SER A 401 -9.92 5.76 9.84
N LEU A 402 -11.09 5.62 10.47
CA LEU A 402 -12.20 6.56 10.30
C LEU A 402 -11.86 7.94 10.89
N ALA A 403 -11.16 8.00 12.02
CA ALA A 403 -10.64 9.25 12.58
C ALA A 403 -9.65 9.91 11.61
N ALA A 404 -8.72 9.15 11.03
CA ALA A 404 -7.79 9.64 10.02
C ALA A 404 -8.54 10.13 8.79
N GLY A 405 -9.50 9.38 8.26
CA GLY A 405 -10.32 9.79 7.12
C GLY A 405 -11.09 11.09 7.36
N ALA A 406 -11.59 11.30 8.58
CA ALA A 406 -12.33 12.50 8.93
C ALA A 406 -11.43 13.73 9.19
N LEU A 407 -10.20 13.54 9.68
CA LEU A 407 -9.36 14.61 10.21
C LEU A 407 -8.10 14.90 9.39
N LEU A 408 -7.67 13.96 8.55
CA LEU A 408 -6.41 14.02 7.79
C LEU A 408 -6.66 13.99 6.28
N SER A 409 -5.62 14.37 5.53
CA SER A 409 -5.57 14.29 4.07
C SER A 409 -4.73 13.09 3.62
N PRO A 410 -4.84 12.65 2.35
CA PRO A 410 -3.96 11.61 1.81
C PRO A 410 -2.47 11.96 1.89
N SER A 411 -2.11 13.25 1.91
CA SER A 411 -0.72 13.69 2.09
C SER A 411 -0.18 13.45 3.50
N ASP A 412 -1.03 13.33 4.52
CA ASP A 412 -0.61 13.10 5.90
C ASP A 412 -0.30 11.62 6.18
N ILE A 413 -0.76 10.72 5.31
CA ILE A 413 -0.59 9.28 5.46
C ILE A 413 0.60 8.79 4.64
N HIS A 414 1.33 7.80 5.16
CA HIS A 414 2.42 7.14 4.45
C HIS A 414 2.21 5.63 4.39
N TYR A 415 2.23 5.08 3.18
CA TYR A 415 2.29 3.64 3.00
C TYR A 415 3.76 3.16 2.97
N PHE A 416 4.19 2.44 4.00
CA PHE A 416 5.51 1.81 4.09
C PHE A 416 5.60 0.57 3.18
N ARG A 417 5.50 0.81 1.87
CA ARG A 417 5.53 -0.23 0.84
C ARG A 417 6.84 -1.03 0.88
N ASP A 418 7.93 -0.44 1.34
CA ASP A 418 9.26 -1.05 1.45
C ASP A 418 9.45 -1.96 2.67
N PHE A 419 8.51 -1.96 3.62
CA PHE A 419 8.61 -2.77 4.84
C PHE A 419 7.90 -4.10 4.64
N GLY A 420 8.66 -5.18 4.47
CA GLY A 420 8.08 -6.53 4.54
C GLY A 420 7.68 -6.83 5.97
N TYR A 421 6.40 -7.08 6.21
CA TYR A 421 5.79 -7.24 7.52
C TYR A 421 4.71 -8.33 7.52
N ARG A 422 4.66 -9.12 8.59
CA ARG A 422 3.60 -10.10 8.85
C ARG A 422 3.20 -10.06 10.31
N HIS A 423 1.90 -10.22 10.51
CA HIS A 423 1.31 -10.59 11.79
C HIS A 423 0.35 -11.76 11.53
N THR A 424 0.50 -12.84 12.28
CA THR A 424 -0.24 -14.10 12.09
C THR A 424 -0.26 -14.62 10.64
N THR A 425 -1.41 -14.58 9.96
CA THR A 425 -1.65 -15.16 8.63
C THR A 425 -1.66 -14.12 7.50
N ILE A 426 -1.53 -12.83 7.82
CA ILE A 426 -1.56 -11.75 6.84
C ILE A 426 -0.16 -11.15 6.72
N GLN A 427 0.34 -11.10 5.48
CA GLN A 427 1.69 -10.69 5.14
C GLN A 427 1.63 -9.65 4.02
N HIS A 428 2.43 -8.59 4.18
CA HIS A 428 2.87 -7.70 3.11
C HIS A 428 4.36 -7.92 2.91
N CYS A 429 4.79 -8.19 1.68
CA CYS A 429 6.19 -8.40 1.37
C CYS A 429 6.57 -7.85 0.00
N PRO A 430 7.28 -6.70 -0.05
CA PRO A 430 7.65 -6.08 -1.31
C PRO A 430 8.78 -6.83 -2.01
N ALA A 431 8.81 -6.73 -3.34
CA ALA A 431 9.96 -7.18 -4.10
C ALA A 431 11.18 -6.26 -3.91
N ASN A 432 12.36 -6.87 -4.02
CA ASN A 432 13.63 -6.15 -3.90
C ASN A 432 13.89 -5.19 -5.07
N ALA A 433 14.39 -4.01 -4.73
CA ALA A 433 14.73 -2.98 -5.71
C ALA A 433 15.93 -3.38 -6.60
N PRO A 434 15.84 -3.21 -7.94
CA PRO A 434 16.93 -3.53 -8.85
C PRO A 434 18.19 -2.70 -8.63
N ALA A 435 19.35 -3.35 -8.57
CA ALA A 435 20.68 -2.76 -8.43
C ALA A 435 20.83 -1.79 -7.24
N ARG A 436 20.05 -1.99 -6.17
CA ARG A 436 20.06 -1.15 -4.96
C ARG A 436 20.12 -1.98 -3.67
N GLN A 437 20.75 -3.15 -3.74
CA GLN A 437 20.96 -4.01 -2.58
C GLN A 437 22.38 -3.80 -2.05
N LEU A 438 22.51 -3.45 -0.77
CA LEU A 438 23.80 -3.26 -0.14
C LEU A 438 24.33 -4.58 0.44
N PRO A 439 25.66 -4.74 0.56
CA PRO A 439 26.25 -5.85 1.31
C PRO A 439 25.71 -5.90 2.74
N ARG A 440 25.51 -7.10 3.29
CA ARG A 440 25.03 -7.24 4.67
C ARG A 440 26.17 -7.10 5.67
N ILE A 441 25.85 -6.49 6.80
CA ILE A 441 26.61 -6.68 8.04
C ILE A 441 25.99 -7.87 8.80
N PRO A 442 26.72 -8.97 9.07
CA PRO A 442 26.23 -10.10 9.84
C PRO A 442 25.56 -9.69 11.16
N TYR A 443 24.53 -10.42 11.58
CA TYR A 443 23.83 -10.23 12.84
C TYR A 443 23.68 -11.57 13.58
N LEU A 444 24.73 -11.89 14.34
CA LEU A 444 24.72 -13.03 15.24
C LEU A 444 23.99 -12.66 16.52
N GLU A 445 22.71 -13.03 16.57
CA GLU A 445 21.82 -12.80 17.70
C GLU A 445 22.38 -13.52 18.95
N LYS A 446 22.69 -12.77 20.00
CA LYS A 446 23.54 -13.25 21.12
C LYS A 446 22.77 -14.05 22.17
N THR A 447 21.45 -13.94 22.24
CA THR A 447 20.63 -14.64 23.23
C THR A 447 20.33 -16.09 22.83
N THR A 448 20.49 -16.43 21.55
CA THR A 448 20.45 -17.82 21.09
C THR A 448 21.73 -18.54 21.51
N LEU A 449 21.64 -19.37 22.57
CA LEU A 449 22.77 -20.06 23.19
C LEU A 449 23.42 -21.12 22.28
N ASP A 450 22.64 -21.72 21.38
CA ASP A 450 23.12 -22.69 20.41
C ASP A 450 23.83 -21.96 19.26
N GLU A 451 25.16 -22.02 19.26
CA GLU A 451 26.00 -21.37 18.27
C GLU A 451 25.67 -21.79 16.83
N LYS A 452 25.35 -23.06 16.61
CA LYS A 452 25.01 -23.57 15.28
C LYS A 452 23.71 -22.92 14.78
N LYS A 453 22.67 -22.90 15.61
CA LYS A 453 21.38 -22.27 15.25
C LYS A 453 21.53 -20.78 14.96
N ARG A 454 22.36 -20.09 15.74
CA ARG A 454 22.64 -18.66 15.55
C ARG A 454 23.31 -18.38 14.20
N ILE A 455 24.27 -19.21 13.80
CA ILE A 455 24.93 -19.10 12.49
C ILE A 455 23.95 -19.44 11.37
N GLU A 456 23.20 -20.54 11.48
CA GLU A 456 22.21 -20.96 10.49
C GLU A 456 21.12 -19.89 10.25
N GLU A 457 20.63 -19.24 11.32
CA GLU A 457 19.69 -18.13 11.21
C GLU A 457 20.31 -16.92 10.49
N ASP A 458 21.55 -16.57 10.85
CA ASP A 458 22.24 -15.46 10.20
C ASP A 458 22.51 -15.74 8.71
N GLU A 459 22.93 -16.95 8.36
CA GLU A 459 23.12 -17.42 6.97
C GLU A 459 21.80 -17.42 6.19
N TYR A 460 20.69 -17.83 6.81
CA TYR A 460 19.37 -17.77 6.20
C TYR A 460 19.04 -16.35 5.72
N TRP A 461 19.28 -15.34 6.55
CA TRP A 461 19.06 -13.93 6.23
C TRP A 461 20.20 -13.26 5.42
N ALA A 462 21.31 -13.96 5.17
CA ALA A 462 22.38 -13.46 4.31
C ALA A 462 21.94 -13.43 2.84
N THR A 463 21.05 -14.36 2.47
CA THR A 463 20.40 -14.43 1.16
C THR A 463 19.09 -13.65 1.16
N TYR A 464 18.72 -13.09 0.01
CA TYR A 464 17.48 -12.34 -0.20
C TYR A 464 16.85 -12.75 -1.55
N ASP A 465 15.57 -12.47 -1.71
CA ASP A 465 14.84 -12.84 -2.92
C ASP A 465 15.30 -12.02 -4.13
N THR A 466 15.11 -12.56 -5.34
CA THR A 466 15.56 -11.89 -6.56
C THR A 466 14.90 -10.51 -6.74
N GLU A 467 15.69 -9.57 -7.22
CA GLU A 467 15.24 -8.22 -7.55
C GLU A 467 14.20 -8.26 -8.68
N LYS A 468 13.18 -7.41 -8.60
CA LYS A 468 12.14 -7.28 -9.63
C LYS A 468 11.99 -5.84 -10.07
N GLU A 469 11.63 -5.64 -11.33
CA GLU A 469 11.31 -4.31 -11.85
C GLU A 469 10.24 -3.63 -10.98
N ASN A 470 10.46 -2.35 -10.62
CA ASN A 470 9.65 -1.57 -9.69
C ASN A 470 9.60 -2.08 -8.23
N GLY A 471 10.42 -3.07 -7.87
CA GLY A 471 10.64 -3.43 -6.47
C GLY A 471 11.20 -2.24 -5.68
N VAL A 472 10.82 -2.16 -4.40
CA VAL A 472 11.28 -1.10 -3.49
C VAL A 472 11.98 -1.62 -2.24
N GLY A 473 11.87 -2.91 -1.97
CA GLY A 473 12.41 -3.53 -0.76
C GLY A 473 13.94 -3.55 -0.71
N CYS A 474 14.46 -3.56 0.51
CA CYS A 474 15.86 -3.78 0.82
C CYS A 474 16.03 -5.18 1.43
N ARG A 475 16.72 -6.06 0.71
CA ARG A 475 17.11 -7.41 1.10
C ARG A 475 15.96 -8.25 1.67
N CYS A 476 14.76 -8.04 1.15
CA CYS A 476 13.57 -8.78 1.52
C CYS A 476 13.75 -10.27 1.23
N LYS A 477 13.35 -11.10 2.19
CA LYS A 477 13.20 -12.54 2.03
C LYS A 477 11.81 -12.96 2.50
N CYS A 478 10.88 -13.02 1.56
CA CYS A 478 9.47 -13.25 1.81
C CYS A 478 9.20 -14.72 2.11
N ASP A 479 8.18 -14.97 2.95
CA ASP A 479 7.64 -16.31 3.09
C ASP A 479 6.85 -16.68 1.83
N THR A 480 7.12 -17.85 1.26
CA THR A 480 6.43 -18.35 0.06
C THR A 480 5.12 -19.05 0.39
N ASP A 481 4.93 -19.47 1.64
CA ASP A 481 3.75 -20.24 2.05
C ASP A 481 2.53 -19.32 2.24
N ILE A 482 2.77 -18.03 2.49
CA ILE A 482 1.74 -17.02 2.69
C ILE A 482 1.81 -16.02 1.54
N VAL A 483 0.76 -16.01 0.73
CA VAL A 483 0.61 -15.03 -0.36
C VAL A 483 0.47 -13.62 0.22
N ASP A 484 1.06 -12.66 -0.47
CA ASP A 484 0.96 -11.23 -0.17
C ASP A 484 -0.50 -10.74 -0.09
N VAL A 485 -0.79 -9.83 0.84
CA VAL A 485 -2.13 -9.29 1.08
C VAL A 485 -2.59 -8.32 -0.01
N GLU A 486 -1.70 -7.55 -0.63
CA GLU A 486 -2.07 -6.49 -1.58
C GLU A 486 -2.94 -7.02 -2.73
N GLY A 487 -2.66 -8.25 -3.20
CA GLY A 487 -3.37 -8.91 -4.29
C GLY A 487 -4.55 -9.80 -3.89
N LYS A 488 -4.91 -9.86 -2.60
CA LYS A 488 -6.02 -10.70 -2.13
C LYS A 488 -7.35 -9.96 -2.11
N GLN A 489 -8.42 -10.73 -2.26
CA GLN A 489 -9.77 -10.24 -1.95
C GLN A 489 -9.84 -9.81 -0.48
N GLY A 490 -10.30 -8.58 -0.23
CA GLY A 490 -10.32 -7.97 1.10
C GLY A 490 -9.15 -7.03 1.39
N SER A 491 -8.16 -6.94 0.49
CA SER A 491 -7.20 -5.83 0.46
C SER A 491 -7.90 -4.50 0.18
N CYS A 492 -7.41 -3.43 0.80
CA CYS A 492 -7.88 -2.06 0.57
C CYS A 492 -6.82 -1.17 -0.11
N LEU A 493 -5.78 -1.80 -0.69
CA LEU A 493 -4.73 -1.04 -1.37
C LEU A 493 -5.23 -0.40 -2.68
N SER A 494 -6.23 -0.96 -3.35
CA SER A 494 -6.88 -0.31 -4.50
C SER A 494 -7.46 1.05 -4.11
N GLU A 495 -8.22 1.08 -3.03
CA GLU A 495 -8.88 2.25 -2.48
C GLU A 495 -7.84 3.29 -2.03
N TRP A 496 -6.74 2.85 -1.39
CA TRP A 496 -5.61 3.73 -1.07
C TRP A 496 -4.99 4.34 -2.32
N VAL A 497 -4.75 3.54 -3.36
CA VAL A 497 -4.14 4.00 -4.61
C VAL A 497 -5.03 5.01 -5.33
N GLU A 498 -6.36 4.84 -5.29
CA GLU A 498 -7.31 5.79 -5.86
C GLU A 498 -7.20 7.18 -5.17
N VAL A 499 -7.20 7.23 -3.83
CA VAL A 499 -7.12 8.51 -3.10
C VAL A 499 -5.71 9.11 -3.09
N ALA A 500 -4.66 8.30 -3.08
CA ALA A 500 -3.28 8.75 -3.17
C ALA A 500 -2.91 9.24 -4.58
N GLY A 501 -3.81 9.07 -5.55
CA GLY A 501 -3.70 9.58 -6.92
C GLY A 501 -2.88 8.69 -7.85
N GLY A 502 -2.84 7.39 -7.59
CA GLY A 502 -2.13 6.37 -8.38
C GLY A 502 -3.03 5.48 -9.24
N TRP A 503 -2.40 4.48 -9.86
CA TRP A 503 -3.08 3.49 -10.69
C TRP A 503 -2.88 2.10 -10.10
N SER A 504 -3.95 1.53 -9.52
CA SER A 504 -4.09 0.11 -9.30
C SER A 504 -4.93 -0.42 -10.45
N SER A 505 -4.37 -1.26 -11.31
CA SER A 505 -5.19 -2.01 -12.27
C SER A 505 -4.95 -3.49 -12.00
N PRO A 506 -6.02 -4.30 -12.01
CA PRO A 506 -6.02 -5.70 -11.58
C PRO A 506 -4.99 -6.58 -12.30
#